data_AF-A0A950HNL4-F1
#
_entry.id   AF-A0A950HNL4-F1
#
_cell.length_a   1.000
_cell.length_b   1.000
_cell.length_c   1.000
_cell.angle_alpha   90.00
_cell.angle_beta   90.00
_cell.angle_gamma   90.00
#
_symmetry.space_group_name_H-M   'P 1'
#
loop_
_entity.id
_entity.type
_entity.pdbx_description
1 polymer ?
#
loop_
_entity_poly.entity_id
_entity_poly.type
_entity_poly.pdbx_seq_one_letter_code
_entity_poly.pdbx_strand_id
1 'polypeptide(L)'
;LGPQREVVPDLRRKLPGRGVWVTGTASAVRQAMRGKGLARGLDRAGEGIVVPLTLVEDVEDLLERDALQWLAIANKAGAVVAGAAKVEAAIAAATVGALVHAADASAQGVHKLDQALRRRFGEDAAAIGKVDVFSGEQLDLALGRSNVIHAALLGGGACERLLARCGRLAFYRSGAASDAREGSGDDVTATAVRAGPGADDEAMNGHGPGT
;
A
#
# COMPACT_ATOMS: atom_id res chain seq x y z
N LEU A 1 -11.00 2.98 17.33
CA LEU A 1 -10.86 4.27 18.02
C LEU A 1 -9.66 4.18 18.92
N GLY A 2 -8.87 5.25 19.04
CA GLY A 2 -7.80 5.33 20.02
C GLY A 2 -8.34 5.60 21.44
N PRO A 3 -7.46 5.62 22.45
CA PRO A 3 -7.85 5.81 23.85
C PRO A 3 -8.56 7.15 24.11
N GLN A 4 -8.26 8.18 23.32
CA GLN A 4 -8.90 9.50 23.38
C GLN A 4 -10.09 9.61 22.40
N ARG A 5 -10.59 8.48 21.91
CA ARG A 5 -11.72 8.35 20.99
C ARG A 5 -11.47 8.99 19.62
N GLU A 6 -10.21 9.11 19.24
CA GLU A 6 -9.79 9.55 17.93
C GLU A 6 -9.95 8.44 16.89
N VAL A 7 -10.33 8.83 15.67
CA VAL A 7 -10.36 7.94 14.52
C VAL A 7 -8.92 7.62 14.11
N VAL A 8 -8.59 6.32 14.11
CA VAL A 8 -7.25 5.82 13.78
C VAL A 8 -7.34 4.99 12.49
N PRO A 9 -6.51 5.27 11.48
CA PRO A 9 -6.39 4.40 10.30
C PRO A 9 -5.90 2.99 10.65
N ASP A 10 -6.61 1.97 10.18
CA ASP A 10 -6.17 0.57 10.32
C ASP A 10 -5.88 -0.07 8.95
N LEU A 11 -4.72 0.24 8.39
CA LEU A 11 -4.32 -0.30 7.08
C LEU A 11 -4.06 -1.81 7.11
N ARG A 12 -3.76 -2.37 8.28
CA ARG A 12 -3.38 -3.78 8.46
C ARG A 12 -4.52 -4.66 8.96
N ARG A 13 -5.67 -4.07 9.33
CA ARG A 13 -6.86 -4.76 9.83
C ARG A 13 -6.58 -5.54 11.11
N LYS A 14 -5.79 -4.93 12.00
CA LYS A 14 -5.29 -5.57 13.23
C LYS A 14 -5.80 -4.90 14.49
N LEU A 15 -6.41 -3.71 14.40
CA LEU A 15 -6.88 -3.03 15.60
C LEU A 15 -8.12 -3.77 16.14
N PRO A 16 -8.16 -4.04 17.45
CA PRO A 16 -9.32 -4.68 18.06
C PRO A 16 -10.51 -3.73 18.10
N GLY A 17 -11.70 -4.31 18.29
CA GLY A 17 -12.93 -3.55 18.45
C GLY A 17 -13.65 -3.28 17.14
N ARG A 18 -14.33 -2.13 17.06
CA ARG A 18 -15.18 -1.78 15.93
C ARG A 18 -14.45 -0.85 14.96
N GLY A 19 -14.60 -1.15 13.66
CA GLY A 19 -14.11 -0.31 12.57
C GLY A 19 -15.22 0.09 11.60
N VAL A 20 -14.88 1.01 10.71
CA VAL A 20 -15.68 1.40 9.53
C VAL A 20 -14.77 1.27 8.32
N TRP A 21 -15.32 0.78 7.22
CA TRP A 21 -14.62 0.71 5.95
C TRP A 21 -14.89 1.97 5.15
N VAL A 22 -13.82 2.52 4.59
CA VAL A 22 -13.87 3.65 3.66
C VAL A 22 -13.13 3.20 2.40
N THR A 23 -13.67 3.55 1.24
CA THR A 23 -12.99 3.34 -0.04
C THR A 23 -11.58 3.94 0.03
N GLY A 24 -10.59 3.22 -0.46
CA GLY A 24 -9.18 3.55 -0.30
C GLY A 24 -8.69 4.72 -1.15
N THR A 25 -9.47 5.80 -1.27
CA THR A 25 -9.12 7.03 -2.00
C THR A 25 -9.13 8.23 -1.06
N ALA A 26 -8.25 9.21 -1.30
CA ALA A 26 -8.21 10.43 -0.51
C ALA A 26 -9.54 11.20 -0.54
N SER A 27 -10.26 11.17 -1.67
CA SER A 27 -11.58 11.78 -1.81
C SER A 27 -12.64 11.11 -0.93
N ALA A 28 -12.66 9.78 -0.86
CA ALA A 28 -13.59 9.04 -0.01
C ALA A 28 -13.30 9.27 1.48
N VAL A 29 -12.02 9.34 1.88
CA VAL A 29 -11.65 9.71 3.25
C VAL A 29 -12.13 11.12 3.60
N ARG A 30 -11.90 12.12 2.72
CA ARG A 30 -12.42 13.48 2.91
C ARG A 30 -13.94 13.51 3.03
N GLN A 31 -14.65 12.73 2.23
CA GLN A 31 -16.11 12.63 2.30
C GLN A 31 -16.56 12.02 3.63
N ALA A 32 -15.88 10.95 4.08
CA ALA A 32 -16.17 10.31 5.36
C ALA A 32 -15.95 11.24 6.56
N MET A 33 -14.93 12.12 6.50
CA MET A 33 -14.66 13.13 7.53
C MET A 33 -15.76 14.19 7.64
N ARG A 34 -16.33 14.62 6.52
CA ARG A 34 -17.41 15.63 6.49
C ARG A 34 -18.77 15.04 6.86
N GLY A 35 -18.97 13.76 6.56
CA GLY A 35 -20.22 13.06 6.78
C GLY A 35 -20.40 12.57 8.21
N LYS A 36 -21.60 12.08 8.50
CA LYS A 36 -21.89 11.39 9.77
C LYS A 36 -21.52 9.90 9.73
N GLY A 37 -20.91 9.40 8.66
CA GLY A 37 -20.62 7.98 8.44
C GLY A 37 -19.66 7.41 9.50
N LEU A 38 -18.56 8.11 9.77
CA LEU A 38 -17.60 7.73 10.81
C LEU A 38 -18.26 7.73 12.19
N ALA A 39 -18.99 8.79 12.54
CA ALA A 39 -19.70 8.89 13.81
C ALA A 39 -20.76 7.79 13.97
N ARG A 40 -21.62 7.56 12.98
CA ARG A 40 -22.65 6.49 13.03
C ARG A 40 -22.04 5.10 13.20
N GLY A 41 -20.90 4.85 12.56
CA GLY A 41 -20.25 3.55 12.61
C GLY A 41 -19.44 3.31 13.89
N LEU A 42 -18.79 4.36 14.43
CA LEU A 42 -17.84 4.26 15.54
C LEU A 42 -18.41 4.71 16.89
N ASP A 43 -19.34 5.68 16.91
CA ASP A 43 -19.88 6.30 18.14
C ASP A 43 -21.23 5.72 18.56
N ARG A 44 -21.25 4.48 19.06
CA ARG A 44 -22.50 3.87 19.55
C ARG A 44 -22.94 4.37 20.91
N ALA A 45 -22.00 4.75 21.75
CA ALA A 45 -22.29 5.15 23.14
C ALA A 45 -22.77 6.62 23.21
N GLY A 46 -22.72 7.37 22.10
CA GLY A 46 -23.05 8.78 22.07
C GLY A 46 -22.04 9.64 22.84
N GLU A 47 -20.84 9.12 23.03
CA GLU A 47 -19.75 9.77 23.78
C GLU A 47 -18.92 10.69 22.87
N GLY A 48 -19.27 10.78 21.58
CA GLY A 48 -18.54 11.55 20.59
C GLY A 48 -17.35 10.77 20.02
N ILE A 49 -16.89 11.21 18.85
CA ILE A 49 -15.60 10.79 18.28
C ILE A 49 -14.81 12.03 17.88
N VAL A 50 -13.49 11.91 17.92
CA VAL A 50 -12.59 12.94 17.41
C VAL A 50 -12.10 12.50 16.04
N VAL A 51 -12.38 13.28 15.00
CA VAL A 51 -11.86 13.04 13.66
C VAL A 51 -10.68 14.01 13.45
N PRO A 52 -9.43 13.52 13.40
CA PRO A 52 -8.28 14.37 13.13
C PRO A 52 -8.44 15.07 11.77
N LEU A 53 -8.12 16.37 11.71
CA LEU A 53 -8.14 17.11 10.44
C LEU A 53 -7.08 16.60 9.46
N THR A 54 -6.03 15.95 9.98
CA THR A 54 -4.91 15.34 9.25
C THR A 54 -5.20 13.93 8.75
N LEU A 55 -6.41 13.40 8.96
CA LEU A 55 -6.69 11.98 8.71
C LEU A 55 -6.37 11.53 7.26
N VAL A 56 -6.50 12.44 6.28
CA VAL A 56 -6.19 12.15 4.88
C VAL A 56 -4.68 11.98 4.69
N GLU A 57 -3.91 12.90 5.25
CA GLU A 57 -2.46 12.92 5.22
C GLU A 57 -1.89 11.74 6.03
N ASP A 58 -2.46 11.46 7.20
CA ASP A 58 -2.06 10.35 8.07
C ASP A 58 -2.22 8.98 7.36
N VAL A 59 -3.30 8.81 6.60
CA VAL A 59 -3.51 7.58 5.79
C VAL A 59 -2.48 7.49 4.68
N GLU A 60 -2.19 8.60 3.99
CA GLU A 60 -1.18 8.65 2.92
C GLU A 60 0.20 8.29 3.45
N ASP A 61 0.62 8.95 4.53
CA ASP A 61 1.89 8.72 5.21
C ASP A 61 2.06 7.27 5.62
N LEU A 62 1.01 6.64 6.15
CA LEU A 62 1.04 5.23 6.54
C LEU A 62 1.14 4.29 5.33
N LEU A 63 0.47 4.62 4.22
CA LEU A 63 0.57 3.86 2.97
C LEU A 63 1.97 3.98 2.36
N GLU A 64 2.51 5.18 2.31
CA GLU A 64 3.84 5.48 1.79
C GLU A 64 4.92 4.79 2.61
N ARG A 65 4.87 4.92 3.95
CA ARG A 65 5.81 4.25 4.86
C ARG A 65 5.75 2.72 4.71
N ASP A 66 4.56 2.12 4.60
CA ASP A 66 4.43 0.67 4.39
C ASP A 66 5.07 0.25 3.05
N ALA A 67 4.88 1.02 1.99
CA ALA A 67 5.46 0.72 0.68
C ALA A 67 7.00 0.88 0.68
N LEU A 68 7.54 1.96 1.27
CA LEU A 68 8.99 2.18 1.41
C LEU A 68 9.67 1.13 2.29
N GLN A 69 9.04 0.74 3.41
CA GLN A 69 9.54 -0.35 4.25
C GLN A 69 9.66 -1.66 3.46
N TRP A 70 8.68 -1.95 2.60
CA TRP A 70 8.73 -3.13 1.74
C TRP A 70 9.78 -3.02 0.63
N LEU A 71 10.03 -1.83 0.10
CA LEU A 71 11.14 -1.59 -0.83
C LEU A 71 12.49 -1.89 -0.16
N ALA A 72 12.69 -1.43 1.08
CA ALA A 72 13.90 -1.72 1.85
C ALA A 72 14.07 -3.23 2.12
N ILE A 73 12.99 -3.94 2.44
CA ILE A 73 13.00 -5.41 2.59
C ILE A 73 13.38 -6.10 1.28
N ALA A 74 12.79 -5.70 0.16
CA ALA A 74 13.09 -6.25 -1.16
C ALA A 74 14.56 -6.00 -1.55
N ASN A 75 15.09 -4.81 -1.26
CA ASN A 75 16.49 -4.47 -1.49
C ASN A 75 17.43 -5.36 -0.64
N LYS A 76 17.12 -5.54 0.65
CA LYS A 76 17.90 -6.43 1.54
C LYS A 76 17.86 -7.88 1.09
N ALA A 77 16.77 -8.32 0.46
CA ALA A 77 16.64 -9.65 -0.12
C ALA A 77 17.36 -9.81 -1.48
N GLY A 78 18.03 -8.77 -1.99
CA GLY A 78 18.71 -8.80 -3.29
C GLY A 78 17.76 -8.73 -4.49
N ALA A 79 16.48 -8.40 -4.28
CA ALA A 79 15.47 -8.35 -5.33
C ALA A 79 15.40 -6.98 -6.05
N VAL A 80 16.31 -6.04 -5.74
CA VAL A 80 16.33 -4.70 -6.33
C VAL A 80 17.68 -4.41 -6.99
N VAL A 81 17.62 -3.88 -8.21
CA VAL A 81 18.77 -3.38 -8.95
C VAL A 81 18.57 -1.89 -9.21
N ALA A 82 19.48 -1.03 -8.73
CA ALA A 82 19.39 0.42 -8.91
C ALA A 82 20.54 0.97 -9.79
N GLY A 83 20.20 1.96 -10.60
CA GLY A 83 21.06 2.64 -11.57
C GLY A 83 20.73 2.27 -13.01
N ALA A 84 20.63 3.27 -13.90
CA ALA A 84 20.15 3.10 -15.27
C ALA A 84 20.87 1.98 -16.05
N ALA A 85 22.21 1.94 -16.02
CA ALA A 85 22.98 0.89 -16.72
C ALA A 85 22.70 -0.52 -16.18
N LYS A 86 22.53 -0.67 -14.87
CA LYS A 86 22.22 -1.98 -14.26
C LYS A 86 20.79 -2.40 -14.53
N VAL A 87 19.86 -1.44 -14.54
CA VAL A 87 18.46 -1.67 -14.94
C VAL A 87 18.39 -2.11 -16.40
N GLU A 88 19.09 -1.43 -17.32
CA GLU A 88 19.18 -1.84 -18.72
C GLU A 88 19.73 -3.28 -18.87
N ALA A 89 20.76 -3.63 -18.10
CA ALA A 89 21.30 -4.99 -18.09
C ALA A 89 20.29 -6.03 -17.57
N ALA A 90 19.55 -5.71 -16.50
CA ALA A 90 18.50 -6.59 -15.96
C ALA A 90 17.34 -6.77 -16.95
N ILE A 91 16.95 -5.70 -17.65
CA ILE A 91 15.97 -5.76 -18.74
C ILE A 91 16.48 -6.71 -19.82
N ALA A 92 17.72 -6.51 -20.31
CA ALA A 92 18.31 -7.38 -21.33
C ALA A 92 18.33 -8.87 -20.90
N ALA A 93 18.59 -9.14 -19.62
CA ALA A 93 18.57 -10.48 -19.04
C ALA A 93 17.15 -11.09 -18.87
N ALA A 94 16.08 -10.32 -19.11
CA ALA A 94 14.69 -10.69 -18.88
C ALA A 94 14.37 -11.13 -17.43
N THR A 95 15.03 -10.53 -16.44
CA THR A 95 14.84 -10.86 -15.02
C THR A 95 13.96 -9.85 -14.27
N VAL A 96 13.51 -8.79 -14.96
CA VAL A 96 12.76 -7.67 -14.37
C VAL A 96 11.28 -8.01 -14.27
N GLY A 97 10.70 -7.84 -13.08
CA GLY A 97 9.25 -7.91 -12.85
C GLY A 97 8.58 -6.53 -12.80
N ALA A 98 9.32 -5.48 -12.43
CA ALA A 98 8.83 -4.10 -12.45
C ALA A 98 9.96 -3.07 -12.53
N LEU A 99 9.64 -1.89 -13.07
CA LEU A 99 10.48 -0.70 -13.04
C LEU A 99 10.02 0.25 -11.94
N VAL A 100 10.98 0.85 -11.25
CA VAL A 100 10.76 1.89 -10.24
C VAL A 100 11.51 3.13 -10.68
N HIS A 101 10.77 4.20 -10.94
CA HIS A 101 11.31 5.51 -11.26
C HIS A 101 11.03 6.45 -10.08
N ALA A 102 11.95 7.37 -9.84
CA ALA A 102 11.65 8.49 -8.97
C ALA A 102 10.52 9.34 -9.60
N ALA A 103 9.62 9.88 -8.78
CA ALA A 103 8.52 10.74 -9.20
C ALA A 103 9.04 12.02 -9.90
N ASP A 104 10.24 12.44 -9.54
CA ASP A 104 11.00 13.56 -10.08
C ASP A 104 12.01 13.13 -11.16
N ALA A 105 11.91 11.90 -11.68
CA ALA A 105 12.76 11.44 -12.77
C ALA A 105 12.49 12.20 -14.08
N SER A 106 13.53 12.40 -14.89
CA SER A 106 13.36 13.03 -16.19
C SER A 106 12.58 12.11 -17.15
N ALA A 107 11.66 12.71 -17.92
CA ALA A 107 10.88 11.98 -18.93
C ALA A 107 11.80 11.25 -19.93
N GLN A 108 12.94 11.86 -20.28
CA GLN A 108 13.93 11.24 -21.17
C GLN A 108 14.51 9.94 -20.60
N GLY A 109 14.83 9.90 -19.30
CA GLY A 109 15.34 8.71 -18.64
C GLY A 109 14.32 7.57 -18.59
N VAL A 110 13.07 7.92 -18.24
CA VAL A 110 11.94 6.97 -18.24
C VAL A 110 11.71 6.40 -19.65
N HIS A 111 11.64 7.26 -20.68
CA HIS A 111 11.46 6.83 -22.07
C HIS A 111 12.57 5.92 -22.58
N LYS A 112 13.81 6.14 -22.15
CA LYS A 112 14.94 5.28 -22.53
C LYS A 112 14.76 3.85 -22.01
N LEU A 113 14.40 3.71 -20.73
CA LEU A 113 14.16 2.41 -20.11
C LEU A 113 12.90 1.73 -20.66
N ASP A 114 11.85 2.49 -20.93
CA ASP A 114 10.64 2.01 -21.59
C ASP A 114 10.93 1.45 -22.99
N GLN A 115 11.78 2.12 -23.77
CA GLN A 115 12.20 1.59 -25.06
C GLN A 115 13.03 0.32 -24.92
N ALA A 116 13.93 0.24 -23.93
CA ALA A 116 14.68 -0.99 -23.66
C ALA A 116 13.75 -2.15 -23.31
N LEU A 117 12.71 -1.89 -22.51
CA LEU A 117 11.69 -2.85 -22.14
C LEU A 117 10.91 -3.34 -23.36
N ARG A 118 10.40 -2.41 -24.20
CA ARG A 118 9.69 -2.75 -25.44
C ARG A 118 10.55 -3.55 -26.42
N ARG A 119 11.83 -3.21 -26.56
CA ARG A 119 12.75 -3.97 -27.42
C ARG A 119 12.97 -5.39 -26.93
N ARG A 120 12.96 -5.61 -25.61
CA ARG A 120 13.19 -6.93 -25.02
C ARG A 120 11.94 -7.80 -24.99
N PHE A 121 10.82 -7.23 -24.57
CA PHE A 121 9.59 -7.97 -24.24
C PHE A 121 8.48 -7.77 -25.27
N GLY A 122 8.64 -6.90 -26.26
CA GLY A 122 7.62 -6.66 -27.28
C GLY A 122 6.31 -6.18 -26.67
N GLU A 123 5.22 -6.87 -26.99
CA GLU A 123 3.87 -6.59 -26.45
C GLU A 123 3.76 -6.88 -24.94
N ASP A 124 4.52 -7.85 -24.43
CA ASP A 124 4.53 -8.20 -23.00
C ASP A 124 5.14 -7.11 -22.12
N ALA A 125 5.82 -6.11 -22.71
CA ALA A 125 6.36 -4.97 -21.99
C ALA A 125 5.28 -4.20 -21.21
N ALA A 126 4.02 -4.24 -21.67
CA ALA A 126 2.90 -3.60 -20.98
C ALA A 126 2.51 -4.31 -19.67
N ALA A 127 2.85 -5.60 -19.52
CA ALA A 127 2.56 -6.37 -18.31
C ALA A 127 3.58 -6.13 -17.19
N ILE A 128 4.73 -5.53 -17.49
CA ILE A 128 5.76 -5.20 -16.50
C ILE A 128 5.30 -3.98 -15.71
N GLY A 129 5.20 -4.13 -14.39
CA GLY A 129 4.74 -3.07 -13.50
C GLY A 129 5.67 -1.84 -13.57
N LYS A 130 5.07 -0.64 -13.44
CA LYS A 130 5.80 0.61 -13.30
C LYS A 130 5.37 1.31 -12.01
N VAL A 131 6.35 1.83 -11.29
CA VAL A 131 6.15 2.54 -10.03
C VAL A 131 6.86 3.89 -10.11
N ASP A 132 6.13 4.97 -9.86
CA ASP A 132 6.60 6.36 -9.88
C ASP A 132 6.08 7.17 -8.68
N VAL A 133 5.71 6.47 -7.60
CA VAL A 133 5.07 7.07 -6.41
C VAL A 133 6.05 7.59 -5.35
N PHE A 134 7.36 7.44 -5.55
CA PHE A 134 8.38 7.84 -4.57
C PHE A 134 9.32 8.88 -5.14
N SER A 135 9.72 9.89 -4.36
CA SER A 135 10.78 10.83 -4.73
C SER A 135 12.16 10.14 -4.76
N GLY A 136 13.12 10.76 -5.44
CA GLY A 136 14.52 10.31 -5.43
C GLY A 136 15.08 10.17 -4.01
N GLU A 137 14.77 11.12 -3.12
CA GLU A 137 15.21 11.07 -1.71
C GLU A 137 14.64 9.88 -0.95
N GLN A 138 13.37 9.54 -1.18
CA GLN A 138 12.73 8.38 -0.58
C GLN A 138 13.35 7.07 -1.10
N LEU A 139 13.66 7.01 -2.40
CA LEU A 139 14.37 5.86 -2.99
C LEU A 139 15.79 5.72 -2.42
N ASP A 140 16.52 6.82 -2.28
CA ASP A 140 17.85 6.85 -1.67
C ASP A 140 17.84 6.24 -0.27
N LEU A 141 16.92 6.71 0.57
CA LEU A 141 16.76 6.22 1.94
C LEU A 141 16.39 4.74 1.98
N ALA A 142 15.41 4.31 1.18
CA ALA A 142 14.93 2.94 1.17
C ALA A 142 15.98 1.95 0.62
N LEU A 143 16.79 2.39 -0.33
CA LEU A 143 17.79 1.54 -0.99
C LEU A 143 19.18 1.63 -0.35
N GLY A 144 19.39 2.57 0.58
CA GLY A 144 20.67 2.80 1.23
C GLY A 144 21.75 3.27 0.26
N ARG A 145 21.36 4.09 -0.73
CA ARG A 145 22.23 4.62 -1.80
C ARG A 145 21.96 6.11 -1.97
N SER A 146 22.79 6.79 -2.75
CA SER A 146 22.56 8.18 -3.16
C SER A 146 22.25 8.27 -4.65
N ASN A 147 21.44 9.26 -5.01
CA ASN A 147 21.07 9.62 -6.39
C ASN A 147 20.39 8.49 -7.18
N VAL A 148 19.48 7.75 -6.55
CA VAL A 148 18.68 6.72 -7.20
C VAL A 148 17.49 7.34 -7.92
N ILE A 149 17.64 7.47 -9.24
CA ILE A 149 16.55 7.93 -10.12
C ILE A 149 15.77 6.76 -10.74
N HIS A 150 16.45 5.65 -11.00
CA HIS A 150 15.88 4.48 -11.65
C HIS A 150 16.34 3.19 -10.97
N ALA A 151 15.40 2.30 -10.73
CA ALA A 151 15.62 0.96 -10.22
C ALA A 151 14.69 -0.05 -10.92
N ALA A 152 15.00 -1.32 -10.77
CA ALA A 152 14.21 -2.44 -11.23
C ALA A 152 14.06 -3.45 -10.10
N LEU A 153 12.85 -3.98 -9.99
CA LEU A 153 12.54 -5.13 -9.14
C LEU A 153 12.70 -6.39 -9.98
N LEU A 154 13.46 -7.33 -9.46
CA LEU A 154 13.56 -8.67 -10.04
C LEU A 154 12.24 -9.42 -9.79
N GLY A 155 11.88 -10.32 -10.71
CA GLY A 155 10.66 -11.11 -10.59
C GLY A 155 10.57 -11.92 -9.29
N GLY A 156 9.34 -12.28 -8.88
CA GLY A 156 9.06 -13.11 -7.71
C GLY A 156 8.25 -12.42 -6.62
N GLY A 157 8.01 -13.13 -5.51
CA GLY A 157 7.05 -12.71 -4.49
C GLY A 157 7.37 -11.39 -3.77
N ALA A 158 8.64 -10.97 -3.71
CA ALA A 158 9.00 -9.66 -3.17
C ALA A 158 8.52 -8.51 -4.08
N CYS A 159 8.64 -8.69 -5.40
CA CYS A 159 8.14 -7.73 -6.39
C CYS A 159 6.63 -7.59 -6.32
N GLU A 160 5.89 -8.71 -6.34
CA GLU A 160 4.42 -8.72 -6.26
C GLU A 160 3.91 -8.01 -4.99
N ARG A 161 4.55 -8.28 -3.84
CA ARG A 161 4.19 -7.66 -2.55
C ARG A 161 4.45 -6.16 -2.52
N LEU A 162 5.50 -5.70 -3.18
CA LEU A 162 5.79 -4.27 -3.28
C LEU A 162 4.84 -3.57 -4.26
N LEU A 163 4.59 -4.17 -5.44
CA LEU A 163 3.64 -3.66 -6.42
C LEU A 163 2.24 -3.50 -5.82
N ALA A 164 1.76 -4.47 -5.05
CA ALA A 164 0.47 -4.36 -4.37
C ALA A 164 0.37 -3.17 -3.41
N ARG A 165 1.49 -2.77 -2.78
CA ARG A 165 1.55 -1.61 -1.87
C ARG A 165 1.65 -0.29 -2.61
N CYS A 166 2.51 -0.24 -3.63
CA CYS A 166 2.62 0.91 -4.50
C CYS A 166 1.29 1.20 -5.21
N GLY A 167 0.60 0.16 -5.67
CA GLY A 167 -0.74 0.26 -6.26
C GLY A 167 -1.77 0.80 -5.28
N ARG A 168 -1.75 0.38 -4.00
CA ARG A 168 -2.62 0.96 -2.95
C ARG A 168 -2.33 2.44 -2.72
N LEU A 169 -1.06 2.85 -2.67
CA LEU A 169 -0.69 4.26 -2.52
C LEU A 169 -1.10 5.09 -3.74
N ALA A 170 -0.84 4.58 -4.95
CA ALA A 170 -1.24 5.22 -6.19
C ALA A 170 -2.76 5.40 -6.27
N PHE A 171 -3.52 4.33 -5.99
CA PHE A 171 -4.98 4.37 -5.93
C PHE A 171 -5.50 5.38 -4.91
N TYR A 172 -4.84 5.47 -3.75
CA TYR A 172 -5.19 6.45 -2.73
C TYR A 172 -5.06 7.90 -3.23
N ARG A 173 -3.94 8.20 -3.91
CA ARG A 173 -3.61 9.53 -4.44
C ARG A 173 -4.47 9.92 -5.64
N SER A 174 -4.61 9.04 -6.62
CA SER A 174 -5.26 9.35 -7.90
C SER A 174 -6.77 9.15 -7.89
N GLY A 175 -7.26 8.22 -7.04
CA GLY A 175 -8.63 7.73 -7.11
C GLY A 175 -8.95 6.88 -8.34
N ALA A 176 -8.02 6.75 -9.28
CA ALA A 176 -8.13 5.86 -10.43
C ALA A 176 -7.52 4.51 -10.06
N ALA A 177 -8.28 3.43 -10.23
CA ALA A 177 -7.68 2.10 -10.28
C ALA A 177 -6.65 2.11 -11.41
N SER A 178 -5.41 1.73 -11.14
CA SER A 178 -4.48 1.40 -12.22
C SER A 178 -5.14 0.32 -13.06
N ASP A 179 -5.47 0.63 -14.31
CA ASP A 179 -6.29 -0.21 -15.19
C ASP A 179 -5.82 -1.67 -15.22
N ALA A 180 -6.55 -2.51 -14.50
CA ALA A 180 -6.58 -3.95 -14.64
C ALA A 180 -7.95 -4.45 -14.19
N ARG A 181 -8.86 -4.51 -15.16
CA ARG A 181 -10.19 -5.16 -15.20
C ARG A 181 -11.37 -4.35 -14.64
N GLU A 182 -12.17 -3.88 -15.59
CA GLU A 182 -13.50 -3.31 -15.49
C GLU A 182 -14.48 -4.14 -14.64
N GLY A 183 -15.22 -3.42 -13.79
CA GLY A 183 -16.37 -3.89 -13.03
C GLY A 183 -17.09 -2.69 -12.42
N SER A 184 -18.16 -2.28 -13.10
CA SER A 184 -19.06 -1.15 -12.83
C SER A 184 -19.74 -1.19 -11.45
N GLY A 185 -20.01 0.01 -10.89
CA GLY A 185 -21.21 0.24 -10.08
C GLY A 185 -20.98 0.75 -8.66
N ASP A 186 -21.51 1.93 -8.39
CA ASP A 186 -21.60 2.60 -7.09
C ASP A 186 -22.15 1.72 -5.96
N ASP A 187 -21.50 1.73 -4.79
CA ASP A 187 -22.22 1.71 -3.51
C ASP A 187 -21.34 2.21 -2.36
N VAL A 188 -21.80 3.29 -1.70
CA VAL A 188 -21.32 3.68 -0.37
C VAL A 188 -22.16 2.91 0.64
N THR A 189 -21.86 1.62 0.83
CA THR A 189 -22.39 0.85 1.96
C THR A 189 -21.40 0.90 3.12
N ALA A 190 -21.65 1.80 4.07
CA ALA A 190 -21.11 1.71 5.42
C ALA A 190 -21.74 0.48 6.13
N THR A 191 -21.26 -0.71 5.80
CA THR A 191 -21.69 -1.94 6.47
C THR A 191 -20.86 -2.14 7.75
N ALA A 192 -21.52 -1.98 8.89
CA ALA A 192 -20.95 -2.29 10.20
C ALA A 192 -20.88 -3.81 10.38
N VAL A 193 -19.71 -4.41 10.14
CA VAL A 193 -19.47 -5.82 10.48
C VAL A 193 -18.99 -5.91 11.94
N ARG A 194 -19.65 -6.77 12.73
CA ARG A 194 -19.23 -7.10 14.10
C ARG A 194 -18.00 -8.01 14.03
N ALA A 195 -16.92 -7.63 14.71
CA ALA A 195 -15.85 -8.58 15.02
C ALA A 195 -16.39 -9.66 15.97
N GLY A 196 -16.35 -10.92 15.55
CA GLY A 196 -16.60 -12.06 16.43
C GLY A 196 -15.49 -12.16 17.48
N PRO A 197 -15.78 -12.66 18.70
CA PRO A 197 -14.78 -12.79 19.75
C PRO A 197 -13.75 -13.85 19.37
N GLY A 198 -12.48 -13.55 19.68
CA GLY A 198 -11.37 -14.48 19.59
C GLY A 198 -11.62 -15.70 20.47
N ALA A 199 -11.13 -16.84 20.00
CA ALA A 199 -11.05 -18.05 20.81
C ALA A 199 -9.94 -17.86 21.83
N ASP A 200 -10.32 -17.77 23.10
CA ASP A 200 -9.40 -17.81 24.22
C ASP A 200 -9.09 -19.27 24.52
N ASP A 201 -7.83 -19.63 24.23
CA ASP A 201 -7.16 -20.84 24.68
C ASP A 201 -6.70 -20.60 26.12
N GLU A 202 -7.34 -21.22 27.12
CA GLU A 202 -6.74 -21.33 28.46
C GLU A 202 -7.23 -22.57 29.25
N ALA A 203 -6.28 -23.49 29.40
CA ALA A 203 -5.87 -24.18 30.63
C ALA A 203 -6.84 -25.09 31.41
N MET A 204 -6.45 -26.37 31.45
CA MET A 204 -6.15 -27.16 32.65
C MET A 204 -6.77 -26.69 33.98
N ASN A 205 -7.65 -27.51 34.56
CA ASN A 205 -7.35 -28.10 35.87
C ASN A 205 -8.13 -29.40 36.11
N GLY A 206 -7.46 -30.40 36.69
CA GLY A 206 -8.00 -31.73 36.92
C GLY A 206 -8.57 -31.97 38.33
N HIS A 207 -9.16 -33.17 38.44
CA HIS A 207 -9.17 -34.10 39.59
C HIS A 207 -10.19 -33.96 40.75
N GLY A 208 -11.30 -34.69 40.60
CA GLY A 208 -11.87 -35.69 41.54
C GLY A 208 -12.66 -35.24 42.80
N PRO A 209 -13.26 -36.15 43.60
CA PRO A 209 -13.85 -37.48 43.29
C PRO A 209 -15.21 -37.77 44.02
N GLY A 210 -15.80 -38.96 43.81
CA GLY A 210 -16.84 -39.59 44.65
C GLY A 210 -18.28 -39.40 44.14
N THR A 211 -19.16 -40.40 44.05
CA THR A 211 -19.24 -41.77 44.59
C THR A 211 -20.02 -42.65 43.61
#